data_AF-A0A4R5NJY1-F1
#
_entry.id   AF-A0A4R5NJY1-F1
#
_cell.length_a   1.000
_cell.length_b   1.000
_cell.length_c   1.000
_cell.angle_alpha   90.00
_cell.angle_beta   90.00
_cell.angle_gamma   90.00
#
_symmetry.space_group_name_H-M   'P 1'
#
loop_
_entity.id
_entity.type
_entity.pdbx_description
1 polymer ?
#
loop_
_entity_poly.entity_id
_entity_poly.type
_entity_poly.pdbx_seq_one_letter_code
_entity_poly.pdbx_strand_id
1 'polypeptide(L)'
;MGEIHDLHCTKCGYGIKANTGIGMLYSPENVFKDKQFLLDLVDDTKIADQTMDLLTKGYEINEDYGHAIYACPNDFYLFDKFYFQLKGSSKFEPQYPCPYCQTTLKRLTFAKGSPRATRLRFVKEPEKYWHCPKCGNDELNEMAFGNWD
;
A
#
# COMPACT_ATOMS: atom_id res chain seq x y z
N MET A 1 5.25 9.13 -9.19
CA MET A 1 4.34 10.26 -9.00
C MET A 1 3.10 9.76 -8.29
N GLY A 2 2.40 10.63 -7.56
CA GLY A 2 1.22 10.28 -6.80
C GLY A 2 0.00 10.12 -7.72
N GLU A 3 -0.67 8.98 -7.66
CA GLU A 3 -1.89 8.69 -8.41
C GLU A 3 -3.06 8.39 -7.45
N ILE A 4 -4.26 8.84 -7.80
CA ILE A 4 -5.51 8.50 -7.13
C ILE A 4 -6.26 7.53 -8.02
N HIS A 5 -6.63 6.37 -7.48
CA HIS A 5 -7.45 5.38 -8.16
C HIS A 5 -8.77 5.21 -7.45
N ASP A 6 -9.87 5.21 -8.21
CA ASP A 6 -11.19 4.85 -7.72
C ASP A 6 -11.61 3.49 -8.28
N LEU A 7 -11.34 2.43 -7.50
CA LEU A 7 -11.42 1.04 -7.96
C LEU A 7 -12.70 0.39 -7.47
N HIS A 8 -13.48 -0.20 -8.38
CA HIS A 8 -14.77 -0.81 -8.07
C HIS A 8 -14.92 -2.20 -8.70
N CYS A 9 -15.36 -3.17 -7.92
CA CYS A 9 -15.63 -4.53 -8.39
C CYS A 9 -16.66 -4.52 -9.53
N THR A 10 -16.31 -5.14 -10.67
CA THR A 10 -17.16 -5.13 -11.87
C THR A 10 -18.51 -5.82 -11.70
N LYS A 11 -18.68 -6.66 -10.65
CA LYS A 11 -19.93 -7.40 -10.39
C LYS A 11 -20.83 -6.80 -9.33
N CYS A 12 -20.28 -6.25 -8.25
CA CYS A 12 -21.07 -5.84 -7.08
C CYS A 12 -20.83 -4.40 -6.62
N GLY A 13 -19.90 -3.68 -7.25
CA GLY A 13 -19.60 -2.30 -6.90
C GLY A 13 -18.90 -2.09 -5.55
N TYR A 14 -18.45 -3.14 -4.86
CA TYR A 14 -17.51 -2.96 -3.74
C TYR A 14 -16.24 -2.28 -4.26
N GLY A 15 -15.81 -1.19 -3.61
CA GLY A 15 -14.68 -0.41 -4.09
C GLY A 15 -13.91 0.31 -3.01
N ILE A 16 -12.79 0.89 -3.43
CA ILE A 16 -11.90 1.72 -2.62
C ILE A 16 -11.41 2.88 -3.48
N LYS A 17 -11.31 4.05 -2.86
CA LYS A 17 -10.48 5.14 -3.35
C LYS A 17 -9.12 5.05 -2.66
N ALA A 18 -8.06 4.86 -3.42
CA ALA A 18 -6.71 4.67 -2.89
C ALA A 18 -5.70 5.58 -3.60
N ASN A 19 -4.77 6.10 -2.83
CA ASN A 19 -3.60 6.77 -3.36
C ASN A 19 -2.50 5.72 -3.63
N THR A 20 -1.72 5.93 -4.68
CA THR A 20 -0.48 5.19 -4.91
C THR A 20 0.67 6.15 -5.19
N GLY A 21 1.89 5.71 -4.92
CA GLY A 21 3.10 6.50 -5.12
C GLY A 21 3.29 7.61 -4.09
N ILE A 22 4.00 8.66 -4.49
CA ILE A 22 4.37 9.80 -3.62
C ILE A 22 4.01 11.12 -4.27
N GLY A 23 3.45 12.03 -3.47
CA GLY A 23 3.29 13.45 -3.83
C GLY A 23 4.61 14.21 -3.74
N MET A 24 4.64 15.46 -4.22
CA MET A 24 5.87 16.26 -4.27
C MET A 24 6.49 16.56 -2.89
N LEU A 25 5.68 16.55 -1.82
CA LEU A 25 6.13 16.85 -0.46
C LEU A 25 6.89 15.70 0.21
N TYR A 26 6.88 14.53 -0.39
CA TYR A 26 7.33 13.27 0.21
C TYR A 26 8.81 13.02 -0.04
N SER A 27 9.67 14.05 -0.05
CA SER A 27 11.12 13.82 -0.17
C SER A 27 11.60 12.90 0.97
N PRO A 28 12.65 12.07 0.76
CA PRO A 28 13.13 11.20 1.84
C PRO A 28 13.54 11.99 3.08
N GLU A 29 14.05 13.21 2.88
CA GLU A 29 14.44 14.10 3.98
C GLU A 29 13.25 14.58 4.80
N ASN A 30 12.09 14.80 4.18
CA ASN A 30 10.88 15.18 4.90
C ASN A 30 10.30 13.97 5.63
N VAL A 31 10.12 12.85 4.92
CA VAL A 31 9.44 11.65 5.45
C VAL A 31 10.25 10.96 6.54
N PHE A 32 11.56 10.82 6.36
CA PHE A 32 12.38 9.94 7.20
C PHE A 32 13.29 10.69 8.20
N LYS A 33 13.28 12.04 8.22
CA LYS A 33 13.92 12.82 9.29
C LYS A 33 12.90 13.39 10.29
N ASP A 34 11.66 13.60 9.87
CA ASP A 34 10.57 14.03 10.75
C ASP A 34 9.71 12.84 11.17
N LYS A 35 9.85 12.43 12.44
CA LYS A 35 9.06 11.34 13.02
C LYS A 35 7.55 11.62 12.96
N GLN A 36 7.12 12.88 13.15
CA GLN A 36 5.70 13.19 13.15
C GLN A 36 5.12 13.01 11.74
N PHE A 37 5.85 13.46 10.72
CA PHE A 37 5.41 13.28 9.35
C PHE A 37 5.37 11.81 8.95
N LEU A 38 6.37 11.00 9.35
CA LEU A 38 6.31 9.54 9.17
C LEU A 38 5.10 8.93 9.88
N LEU A 39 4.84 9.33 11.13
CA LEU A 39 3.73 8.83 11.93
C LEU A 39 2.38 9.10 11.27
N ASP A 40 2.19 10.29 10.69
CA ASP A 40 0.97 10.65 9.96
C ASP A 40 0.75 9.76 8.72
N LEU A 41 1.83 9.27 8.10
CA LEU A 41 1.78 8.39 6.93
C LEU A 41 1.54 6.92 7.28
N VAL A 42 2.18 6.42 8.35
CA VAL A 42 2.08 5.00 8.73
C VAL A 42 0.91 4.72 9.69
N ASP A 43 0.44 5.74 10.42
CA ASP A 43 -0.61 5.65 11.43
C ASP A 43 -0.34 4.56 12.50
N ASP A 44 0.94 4.38 12.85
CA ASP A 44 1.41 3.39 13.83
C ASP A 44 2.71 3.88 14.49
N THR A 45 2.63 4.15 15.80
CA THR A 45 3.76 4.64 16.59
C THR A 45 4.91 3.65 16.66
N LYS A 46 4.65 2.34 16.67
CA LYS A 46 5.69 1.31 16.72
C LYS A 46 6.45 1.27 15.40
N ILE A 47 5.74 1.37 14.27
CA ILE A 47 6.38 1.42 12.95
C ILE A 47 7.26 2.67 12.85
N ALA A 48 6.74 3.83 13.26
CA ALA A 48 7.50 5.08 13.25
C ALA A 48 8.74 5.00 14.15
N ASP A 49 8.60 4.55 15.40
CA ASP A 49 9.69 4.41 16.36
C ASP A 49 10.80 3.46 15.88
N GLN A 50 10.41 2.28 15.38
CA GLN A 50 11.35 1.31 14.84
C GLN A 50 12.09 1.86 13.62
N THR A 51 11.41 2.59 12.75
CA THR A 51 12.00 3.21 11.56
C THR A 51 13.06 4.23 11.96
N MET A 52 12.73 5.14 12.89
CA MET A 52 13.70 6.16 13.36
C MET A 52 14.92 5.52 14.01
N ASP A 53 14.73 4.49 14.85
CA ASP A 53 15.84 3.76 15.46
C ASP A 53 16.75 3.10 14.41
N LEU A 54 16.18 2.45 13.40
CA LEU A 54 16.96 1.83 12.31
C LEU A 54 17.74 2.87 11.49
N LEU A 55 17.15 4.02 11.20
CA LEU A 55 17.83 5.11 10.50
C LEU A 55 19.02 5.65 11.29
N THR A 56 18.90 5.80 12.62
CA THR A 56 20.04 6.21 13.47
C THR A 56 21.16 5.17 13.50
N LYS A 57 20.84 3.89 13.23
CA LYS A 57 21.81 2.79 13.10
C LYS A 57 22.44 2.71 11.70
N GLY A 58 22.16 3.67 10.82
CA GLY A 58 22.73 3.75 9.48
C GLY A 58 22.03 2.87 8.44
N TYR A 59 20.77 2.46 8.68
CA TYR A 59 19.96 1.86 7.63
C TYR A 59 19.59 2.91 6.58
N GLU A 60 19.53 2.51 5.32
CA GLU A 60 19.18 3.38 4.20
C GLU A 60 17.80 3.04 3.67
N ILE A 61 17.06 4.08 3.29
CA ILE A 61 15.74 3.97 2.64
C ILE A 61 15.91 3.60 1.16
N ASN A 62 15.06 2.71 0.66
CA ASN A 62 14.99 2.39 -0.77
C ASN A 62 14.29 3.51 -1.56
N GLU A 63 14.54 3.60 -2.87
CA GLU A 63 13.89 4.59 -3.74
C GLU A 63 12.39 4.31 -3.98
N ASP A 64 11.96 3.05 -3.80
CA ASP A 64 10.57 2.62 -4.00
C ASP A 64 9.79 2.70 -2.67
N TYR A 65 9.39 3.89 -2.28
CA TYR A 65 8.46 4.13 -1.15
C TYR A 65 7.26 4.96 -1.61
N GLY A 66 6.17 4.91 -0.86
CA GLY A 66 4.95 5.64 -1.17
C GLY A 66 3.67 4.95 -0.73
N HIS A 67 2.54 5.60 -0.96
CA HIS A 67 1.24 4.98 -0.80
C HIS A 67 1.10 3.77 -1.72
N ALA A 68 0.50 2.70 -1.21
CA ALA A 68 0.26 1.49 -1.95
C ALA A 68 -1.02 0.82 -1.48
N ILE A 69 -1.61 0.03 -2.37
CA ILE A 69 -2.79 -0.76 -2.07
C ILE A 69 -2.36 -2.04 -1.35
N TYR A 70 -3.03 -2.33 -0.24
CA TYR A 70 -2.87 -3.55 0.53
C TYR A 70 -4.19 -4.30 0.60
N ALA A 71 -4.12 -5.64 0.70
CA ALA A 71 -5.26 -6.47 1.03
C ALA A 71 -4.96 -7.34 2.24
N CYS A 72 -6.00 -7.58 3.04
CA CYS A 72 -5.94 -8.67 4.01
C CYS A 72 -6.10 -10.01 3.26
N PRO A 73 -5.21 -10.99 3.48
CA PRO A 73 -5.31 -12.29 2.82
C PRO A 73 -6.47 -13.17 3.32
N ASN A 74 -7.09 -12.82 4.45
CA ASN A 74 -8.18 -13.59 5.04
C ASN A 74 -9.56 -13.05 4.66
N ASP A 75 -9.76 -11.74 4.80
CA ASP A 75 -11.06 -11.09 4.57
C ASP A 75 -11.14 -10.34 3.24
N PHE A 76 -10.02 -10.19 2.52
CA PHE A 76 -9.91 -9.51 1.23
C PHE A 76 -10.37 -8.05 1.19
N TYR A 77 -10.52 -7.37 2.33
CA TYR A 77 -10.70 -5.92 2.31
C TYR A 77 -9.43 -5.21 1.83
N LEU A 78 -9.62 -4.11 1.12
CA LEU A 78 -8.56 -3.28 0.56
C LEU A 78 -8.27 -2.10 1.49
N PHE A 79 -7.01 -1.68 1.53
CA PHE A 79 -6.53 -0.59 2.36
C PHE A 79 -5.47 0.21 1.61
N ASP A 80 -5.42 1.51 1.86
CA ASP A 80 -4.30 2.39 1.49
C ASP A 80 -3.33 2.43 2.69
N LYS A 81 -2.06 2.10 2.45
CA LYS A 81 -0.99 2.17 3.46
C LYS A 81 0.31 2.64 2.84
N PHE A 82 1.14 3.28 3.65
CA PHE A 82 2.45 3.79 3.24
C PHE A 82 3.50 2.69 3.23
N TYR A 83 4.02 2.35 2.05
CA TYR A 83 5.10 1.38 1.87
C TYR A 83 6.46 2.06 1.90
N PHE A 84 7.44 1.39 2.50
CA PHE A 84 8.87 1.70 2.37
C PHE A 84 9.70 0.47 2.76
N GLN A 85 10.98 0.45 2.40
CA GLN A 85 11.92 -0.57 2.84
C GLN A 85 13.22 0.07 3.32
N LEU A 86 13.68 -0.32 4.52
CA LEU A 86 15.01 0.03 5.00
C LEU A 86 15.99 -1.13 4.77
N LYS A 87 17.21 -0.81 4.36
CA LYS A 87 18.30 -1.76 4.13
C LYS A 87 19.50 -1.41 4.98
N GLY A 88 19.93 -2.36 5.81
CA GLY A 88 21.15 -2.30 6.61
C GLY A 88 21.74 -3.71 6.76
N SER A 89 22.00 -4.14 8.00
CA SER A 89 22.37 -5.54 8.27
C SER A 89 21.23 -6.53 8.02
N SER A 90 20.00 -6.05 8.06
CA SER A 90 18.79 -6.77 7.68
C SER A 90 17.88 -5.88 6.82
N LYS A 91 16.84 -6.46 6.23
CA LYS A 91 15.76 -5.71 5.58
C LYS A 91 14.63 -5.47 6.57
N PHE A 92 14.09 -4.26 6.58
CA PHE A 92 12.89 -3.90 7.33
C PHE A 92 11.81 -3.40 6.37
N GLU A 93 10.58 -3.82 6.58
CA GLU A 93 9.38 -3.33 5.89
C GLU A 93 8.26 -3.18 6.93
N PRO A 94 7.43 -2.13 6.84
CA PRO A 94 6.31 -1.93 7.74
C PRO A 94 5.29 -3.07 7.58
N GLN A 95 4.78 -3.56 8.71
CA GLN A 95 3.76 -4.60 8.77
C GLN A 95 2.48 -4.04 9.35
N TYR A 96 1.46 -3.92 8.51
CA TYR A 96 0.16 -3.39 8.91
C TYR A 96 -0.79 -4.52 9.30
N PRO A 97 -1.34 -4.55 10.53
CA PRO A 97 -2.37 -5.51 10.89
C PRO A 97 -3.73 -5.13 10.27
N CYS A 98 -4.49 -6.11 9.79
CA CYS A 98 -5.87 -5.89 9.38
C CYS A 98 -6.72 -5.43 10.58
N PRO A 99 -7.49 -4.34 10.48
CA PRO A 99 -8.34 -3.89 11.58
C PRO A 99 -9.44 -4.90 11.97
N TYR A 100 -9.83 -5.80 11.06
CA TYR A 100 -10.90 -6.76 11.30
C TYR A 100 -10.41 -8.09 11.89
N CYS A 101 -9.31 -8.64 11.37
CA CYS A 101 -8.85 -9.99 11.74
C CYS A 101 -7.39 -10.05 12.22
N GLN A 102 -6.71 -8.90 12.35
CA GLN A 102 -5.34 -8.75 12.83
C GLN A 102 -4.26 -9.44 11.99
N THR A 103 -4.63 -10.08 10.88
CA THR A 103 -3.68 -10.68 9.94
C THR A 103 -2.92 -9.59 9.20
N THR A 104 -1.61 -9.78 9.03
CA THR A 104 -0.77 -8.82 8.32
C THR A 104 -1.27 -8.63 6.89
N LEU A 105 -1.52 -7.38 6.54
CA LEU A 105 -1.90 -6.97 5.21
C LEU A 105 -0.76 -7.24 4.22
N LYS A 106 -1.11 -7.62 2.99
CA LYS A 106 -0.16 -7.88 1.91
C LYS A 106 -0.31 -6.84 0.81
N ARG A 107 0.81 -6.31 0.34
CA ARG A 107 0.87 -5.32 -0.74
C ARG A 107 0.40 -5.92 -2.06
N LEU A 108 -0.38 -5.13 -2.80
CA LEU A 108 -0.89 -5.44 -4.13
C LEU A 108 -0.22 -4.57 -5.19
N THR A 109 -0.29 -5.01 -6.44
CA THR A 109 0.07 -4.24 -7.63
C THR A 109 -0.97 -4.47 -8.72
N PHE A 110 -1.06 -3.54 -9.67
CA PHE A 110 -1.95 -3.66 -10.81
C PHE A 110 -1.49 -4.76 -11.77
N ALA A 111 -2.47 -5.47 -12.33
CA ALA A 111 -2.28 -6.49 -13.33
C ALA A 111 -3.36 -6.34 -14.41
N LYS A 112 -3.05 -6.78 -15.63
CA LYS A 112 -3.96 -6.66 -16.77
C LYS A 112 -5.21 -7.52 -16.55
N GLY A 113 -6.38 -6.89 -16.67
CA GLY A 113 -7.68 -7.58 -16.71
C GLY A 113 -8.24 -7.75 -18.12
N SER A 114 -9.53 -8.03 -18.21
CA SER A 114 -10.31 -7.96 -19.44
C SER A 114 -10.35 -6.53 -20.01
N PRO A 115 -10.80 -6.31 -21.27
CA PRO A 115 -10.86 -4.97 -21.84
C PRO A 115 -11.67 -3.99 -20.94
N ARG A 116 -11.04 -2.86 -20.57
CA ARG A 116 -11.57 -1.84 -19.64
C ARG A 116 -11.66 -2.27 -18.17
N ALA A 117 -11.12 -3.43 -17.81
CA ALA A 117 -10.99 -3.88 -16.44
C ALA A 117 -9.52 -4.03 -16.04
N THR A 118 -9.26 -3.89 -14.76
CA THR A 118 -7.98 -4.17 -14.13
C THR A 118 -8.13 -5.28 -13.10
N ARG A 119 -7.01 -5.88 -12.72
CA ARG A 119 -6.91 -6.84 -11.62
C ARG A 119 -5.86 -6.37 -10.64
N LEU A 120 -5.99 -6.81 -9.39
CA LEU A 120 -4.95 -6.62 -8.39
C LEU A 120 -4.29 -7.96 -8.07
N ARG A 121 -2.98 -7.92 -7.86
CA ARG A 121 -2.14 -9.10 -7.68
C ARG A 121 -1.19 -8.91 -6.50
N PHE A 122 -0.94 -9.96 -5.73
CA PHE A 122 -0.04 -9.88 -4.58
C PHE A 122 1.41 -9.75 -5.04
N VAL A 123 2.14 -8.76 -4.51
CA VAL A 123 3.52 -8.47 -4.93
C VAL A 123 4.48 -9.62 -4.63
N LYS A 124 4.31 -10.29 -3.49
CA LYS A 124 5.16 -11.40 -3.05
C LYS A 124 4.67 -12.78 -3.55
N GLU A 125 3.48 -12.85 -4.13
CA GLU A 125 2.81 -14.08 -4.61
C GLU A 125 2.17 -13.78 -5.98
N PRO A 126 2.99 -13.60 -7.04
CA PRO A 126 2.54 -13.09 -8.34
C PRO A 126 1.60 -14.04 -9.10
N GLU A 127 1.40 -15.26 -8.61
CA GLU A 127 0.40 -16.21 -9.08
C GLU A 127 -0.98 -15.98 -8.44
N LYS A 128 -1.07 -15.18 -7.38
CA LYS A 128 -2.31 -14.93 -6.62
C LYS A 128 -2.89 -13.55 -6.93
N TYR A 129 -4.18 -13.56 -7.20
CA TYR A 129 -4.98 -12.36 -7.44
C TYR A 129 -5.86 -12.05 -6.23
N TRP A 130 -6.16 -10.77 -6.07
CA TRP A 130 -7.16 -10.33 -5.11
C TRP A 130 -8.56 -10.72 -5.60
N HIS A 131 -9.42 -11.09 -4.66
CA HIS A 131 -10.82 -11.41 -4.92
C HIS A 131 -11.72 -10.51 -4.09
N CYS A 132 -12.82 -10.06 -4.69
CA CYS A 132 -13.78 -9.19 -4.04
C CYS A 132 -14.38 -9.88 -2.79
N PRO A 133 -14.32 -9.23 -1.61
CA PRO A 133 -14.80 -9.82 -0.36
C PRO A 133 -16.32 -10.03 -0.34
N LYS A 134 -17.06 -9.41 -1.27
CA LYS A 134 -18.53 -9.52 -1.36
C LYS A 134 -19.03 -10.58 -2.33
N CYS A 135 -18.28 -10.86 -3.40
CA CYS A 135 -18.78 -11.74 -4.48
C CYS A 135 -17.72 -12.65 -5.13
N GLY A 136 -16.47 -12.60 -4.67
CA GLY A 136 -15.37 -13.44 -5.18
C GLY A 136 -14.79 -13.04 -6.55
N ASN A 137 -15.36 -12.03 -7.21
CA ASN A 137 -14.86 -11.52 -8.49
C ASN A 137 -13.46 -10.90 -8.35
N ASP A 138 -12.58 -11.12 -9.32
CA ASP A 138 -11.18 -10.63 -9.31
C ASP A 138 -10.96 -9.39 -10.19
N GLU A 139 -11.99 -8.95 -10.92
CA GLU A 139 -11.91 -7.78 -11.80
C GLU A 139 -12.49 -6.51 -11.17
N LEU A 140 -11.84 -5.39 -11.47
CA LEU A 140 -12.16 -4.04 -11.03
C LEU A 140 -12.28 -3.12 -12.24
N ASN A 141 -13.22 -2.18 -12.19
CA ASN A 141 -13.25 -0.98 -13.03
C ASN A 141 -12.51 0.15 -12.31
N GLU A 142 -11.74 0.92 -13.05
CA GLU A 142 -11.22 2.21 -12.58
C GLU A 142 -12.21 3.30 -13.01
N MET A 143 -12.99 3.78 -12.04
CA MET A 143 -14.07 4.75 -12.28
C MET A 143 -13.52 6.17 -12.40
N ALA A 144 -12.40 6.44 -11.74
CA ALA A 144 -11.67 7.70 -11.84
C ALA A 144 -10.17 7.44 -11.64
N PHE A 145 -9.37 8.22 -12.36
CA PHE A 145 -7.92 8.29 -12.26
C PHE A 145 -7.52 9.76 -12.20
N GLY A 146 -6.56 10.08 -11.34
CA GLY A 146 -6.01 11.43 -11.24
C GLY A 146 -4.62 11.44 -10.63
N ASN A 147 -3.95 12.56 -10.72
CA ASN A 147 -2.70 12.79 -9.99
C ASN A 147 -3.01 13.51 -8.67
N TRP A 148 -2.18 13.27 -7.65
CA TRP A 148 -2.23 14.03 -6.40
C TRP A 148 -0.85 14.52 -5.99
N ASP A 149 -0.87 15.63 -5.26
CA ASP A 149 0.30 16.29 -4.67
C ASP A 149 0.19 16.32 -3.14
#